data_AF-A0A973JTT7-F1
#
_entry.id   AF-A0A973JTT7-F1
#
_cell.length_a   1.000
_cell.length_b   1.000
_cell.length_c   1.000
_cell.angle_alpha   90.00
_cell.angle_beta   90.00
_cell.angle_gamma   90.00
#
_symmetry.space_group_name_H-M   'P 1'
#
loop_
_entity.id
_entity.type
_entity.pdbx_description
1 polymer ?
#
loop_
_entity_poly.entity_id
_entity_poly.type
_entity_poly.pdbx_seq_one_letter_code
_entity_poly.pdbx_strand_id
1 'polypeptide(L)'
;MIFHTGMLLGPNGTPLTLSLGLALVLANHFWRVSAEAERLNLELAERNRDLAESRDHLEDLVRERTTALRLVNTSLELAVDHAQSANRAKSAFLASMSHEIRTPLNAVIGMASLLQDTPLTSEQRVFTDTITTGGQALLGVISDILDFSRIESERLELEAAPFDLHACLASAIDLVAHAARQKGLAVHYTRAPDVPQAVVGDEGRLRQVLLNLLGNA
;
A
#
# COMPACT_ATOMS: atom_id res chain seq x y z
N MET A 1 -46.62 -99.49 17.35
CA MET A 1 -47.64 -98.80 16.56
C MET A 1 -46.91 -97.70 15.79
N ILE A 2 -46.44 -98.04 14.59
CA ILE A 2 -45.54 -97.22 13.75
C ILE A 2 -46.44 -96.31 12.91
N PHE A 3 -46.56 -95.03 13.27
CA PHE A 3 -47.21 -94.05 12.40
C PHE A 3 -46.24 -93.71 11.26
N HIS A 4 -46.63 -94.06 10.05
CA HIS A 4 -45.91 -93.81 8.81
C HIS A 4 -46.12 -92.35 8.40
N THR A 5 -45.17 -91.47 8.73
CA THR A 5 -45.18 -90.06 8.32
C THR A 5 -44.80 -89.99 6.85
N GLY A 6 -45.81 -89.96 5.96
CA GLY A 6 -45.60 -89.84 4.52
C GLY A 6 -44.92 -88.51 4.16
N MET A 7 -43.67 -88.60 3.70
CA MET A 7 -42.91 -87.44 3.22
C MET A 7 -43.46 -87.06 1.84
N LEU A 8 -44.25 -85.98 1.76
CA LEU A 8 -44.73 -85.44 0.48
C LEU A 8 -43.53 -84.86 -0.28
N LEU A 9 -43.10 -85.58 -1.31
CA LEU A 9 -42.01 -85.22 -2.21
C LEU A 9 -42.59 -84.42 -3.39
N GLY A 10 -41.93 -83.31 -3.74
CA GLY A 10 -42.25 -82.57 -4.96
C GLY A 10 -41.82 -83.34 -6.24
N PRO A 11 -42.15 -82.83 -7.44
CA PRO A 11 -41.87 -83.49 -8.73
C PRO A 11 -40.38 -83.81 -8.98
N ASN A 12 -39.46 -83.20 -8.22
CA ASN A 12 -38.00 -83.40 -8.31
C ASN A 12 -37.40 -84.20 -7.12
N GLY A 13 -38.20 -84.84 -6.26
CA GLY A 13 -37.71 -85.66 -5.15
C GLY A 13 -37.18 -84.90 -3.93
N THR A 14 -37.43 -83.58 -3.83
CA THR A 14 -37.13 -82.78 -2.63
C THR A 14 -38.33 -82.76 -1.66
N PRO A 15 -38.12 -82.85 -0.33
CA PRO A 15 -39.19 -82.71 0.66
C PRO A 15 -39.85 -81.33 0.53
N LEU A 16 -41.18 -81.27 0.36
CA LEU A 16 -41.92 -80.00 0.18
C LEU A 16 -41.70 -78.99 1.31
N THR A 17 -41.36 -79.46 2.52
CA THR A 17 -41.04 -78.65 3.69
C THR A 17 -39.72 -77.87 3.55
N LEU A 18 -38.71 -78.45 2.89
CA LEU A 18 -37.43 -77.77 2.65
C LEU A 18 -37.57 -76.70 1.56
N SER A 19 -38.36 -76.96 0.51
CA SER A 19 -38.65 -75.96 -0.53
C SER A 19 -39.45 -74.76 0.00
N LEU A 20 -40.42 -75.00 0.89
CA LEU A 20 -41.21 -73.94 1.52
C LEU A 20 -40.36 -73.09 2.49
N GLY A 21 -39.49 -73.74 3.27
CA GLY A 21 -38.57 -73.05 4.17
C GLY A 21 -37.60 -72.13 3.43
N LEU A 22 -37.00 -72.60 2.32
CA LEU A 22 -36.12 -71.77 1.49
C LEU A 22 -36.87 -70.60 0.86
N ALA A 23 -38.09 -70.81 0.36
CA ALA A 23 -38.92 -69.76 -0.20
C ALA A 23 -39.26 -68.67 0.84
N LEU A 24 -39.57 -69.05 2.08
CA LEU A 24 -39.82 -68.11 3.18
C LEU A 24 -38.56 -67.31 3.57
N VAL A 25 -37.39 -67.96 3.63
CA VAL A 25 -36.12 -67.29 3.92
C VAL A 25 -35.76 -66.28 2.83
N LEU A 26 -35.89 -66.66 1.56
CA LEU A 26 -35.65 -65.78 0.43
C LEU A 26 -36.66 -64.62 0.37
N ALA A 27 -37.94 -64.90 0.61
CA ALA A 27 -38.96 -63.86 0.70
C ALA A 27 -38.66 -62.87 1.84
N ASN A 28 -38.31 -63.36 3.03
CA ASN A 28 -37.94 -62.51 4.17
C ASN A 28 -36.68 -61.68 3.90
N HIS A 29 -35.65 -62.28 3.29
CA HIS A 29 -34.43 -61.57 2.89
C HIS A 29 -34.71 -60.50 1.83
N PHE A 30 -35.47 -60.85 0.79
CA PHE A 30 -35.89 -59.92 -0.26
C PHE A 30 -36.69 -58.75 0.32
N TRP A 31 -37.67 -59.02 1.19
CA TRP A 31 -38.43 -57.98 1.89
C TRP A 31 -37.54 -57.08 2.75
N ARG A 32 -36.58 -57.66 3.50
CA ARG A 32 -35.61 -56.87 4.28
C ARG A 32 -34.77 -55.95 3.40
N VAL A 33 -34.17 -56.48 2.33
CA VAL A 33 -33.32 -55.69 1.43
C VAL A 33 -34.14 -54.61 0.71
N SER A 34 -35.34 -54.94 0.24
CA SER A 34 -36.24 -53.96 -0.40
C SER A 34 -36.61 -52.84 0.56
N ALA A 35 -36.95 -53.16 1.82
CA ALA A 35 -37.29 -52.16 2.82
C ALA A 35 -36.09 -51.29 3.21
N GLU A 36 -34.88 -51.85 3.27
CA GLU A 36 -33.64 -51.11 3.55
C GLU A 36 -33.26 -50.18 2.39
N ALA A 37 -33.38 -50.65 1.14
CA ALA A 37 -33.16 -49.83 -0.04
C ALA A 37 -34.13 -48.64 -0.13
N GLU A 38 -35.41 -48.87 0.21
CA GLU A 38 -36.42 -47.79 0.22
C GLU A 38 -36.11 -46.75 1.30
N ARG A 39 -35.70 -47.18 2.50
CA ARG A 39 -35.25 -46.27 3.57
C ARG A 39 -34.04 -45.42 3.17
N LEU A 40 -33.00 -46.05 2.60
CA LEU A 40 -31.80 -45.34 2.14
C LEU A 40 -32.11 -44.35 1.01
N ASN A 41 -33.00 -44.72 0.08
CA ASN A 41 -33.43 -43.81 -0.98
C ASN A 41 -34.20 -42.61 -0.44
N LEU A 42 -35.03 -42.79 0.60
CA LEU A 42 -35.73 -41.69 1.26
C LEU A 42 -34.74 -40.77 1.99
N GLU A 43 -33.77 -41.31 2.74
CA GLU A 43 -32.74 -40.52 3.40
C GLU A 43 -31.87 -39.74 2.39
N LEU A 44 -31.46 -40.37 1.29
CA LEU A 44 -30.72 -39.70 0.22
C LEU A 44 -31.55 -38.60 -0.44
N ALA A 45 -32.85 -38.81 -0.65
CA ALA A 45 -33.74 -37.80 -1.21
C ALA A 45 -33.90 -36.60 -0.26
N GLU A 46 -33.98 -36.85 1.05
CA GLU A 46 -34.02 -35.81 2.08
C GLU A 46 -32.70 -35.01 2.11
N ARG A 47 -31.55 -35.69 2.21
CA ARG A 47 -30.24 -35.01 2.17
C ARG A 47 -30.01 -34.22 0.88
N ASN A 48 -30.43 -34.74 -0.27
CA ASN A 48 -30.31 -34.03 -1.53
C ASN A 48 -31.18 -32.77 -1.56
N ARG A 49 -32.36 -32.79 -0.92
CA ARG A 49 -33.21 -31.60 -0.76
C ARG A 49 -32.52 -30.58 0.14
N ASP A 50 -32.03 -30.99 1.31
CA ASP A 50 -31.34 -30.10 2.25
C ASP A 50 -30.08 -29.46 1.62
N LEU A 51 -29.31 -30.24 0.85
CA LEU A 51 -28.15 -29.75 0.12
C LEU A 51 -28.54 -28.75 -0.97
N ALA A 52 -29.64 -28.98 -1.69
CA ALA A 52 -30.13 -28.05 -2.70
C ALA A 52 -30.56 -26.72 -2.05
N GLU A 53 -31.31 -26.77 -0.96
CA GLU A 53 -31.73 -25.58 -0.21
C GLU A 53 -30.53 -24.80 0.35
N SER A 54 -29.56 -25.51 0.94
CA SER A 54 -28.33 -24.90 1.45
C SER A 54 -27.49 -24.27 0.34
N ARG A 55 -27.35 -24.95 -0.81
CA ARG A 55 -26.63 -24.41 -1.97
C ARG A 55 -27.30 -23.14 -2.49
N ASP A 56 -28.61 -23.16 -2.69
CA ASP A 56 -29.34 -22.01 -3.24
C ASP A 56 -29.24 -20.82 -2.26
N HIS A 57 -29.34 -21.06 -0.96
CA HIS A 57 -29.11 -20.01 0.06
C HIS A 57 -27.69 -19.44 0.02
N LEU A 58 -26.66 -20.28 -0.13
CA LEU A 58 -25.28 -19.84 -0.26
C LEU A 58 -25.07 -19.03 -1.54
N GLU A 59 -25.67 -19.43 -2.66
CA GLU A 59 -25.59 -18.68 -3.92
C GLU A 59 -26.21 -17.28 -3.78
N ASP A 60 -27.34 -17.17 -3.09
CA ASP A 60 -27.97 -15.89 -2.81
C ASP A 60 -27.09 -15.00 -1.92
N LEU A 61 -26.53 -15.55 -0.84
CA LEU A 61 -25.60 -14.82 0.03
C LEU A 61 -24.34 -14.36 -0.72
N VAL A 62 -23.77 -15.24 -1.56
CA VAL A 62 -22.61 -14.90 -2.39
C VAL A 62 -22.96 -13.77 -3.36
N ARG A 63 -24.14 -13.82 -3.98
CA ARG A 63 -24.60 -12.77 -4.91
C ARG A 63 -24.80 -11.43 -4.19
N GLU A 64 -25.43 -11.45 -3.02
CA GLU A 64 -25.62 -10.26 -2.19
C GLU A 64 -24.27 -9.65 -1.78
N ARG A 65 -23.37 -10.47 -1.23
CA ARG A 65 -22.02 -10.04 -0.81
C ARG A 65 -21.20 -9.53 -1.98
N THR A 66 -21.26 -10.18 -3.13
CA THR A 66 -20.55 -9.74 -4.35
C THR A 66 -21.05 -8.37 -4.80
N THR A 67 -22.37 -8.15 -4.74
CA THR A 67 -22.97 -6.86 -5.12
C THR A 67 -22.56 -5.76 -4.14
N ALA A 68 -22.62 -6.04 -2.84
CA ALA A 68 -22.19 -5.11 -1.80
C ALA A 68 -20.70 -4.75 -1.93
N LEU A 69 -19.83 -5.75 -2.17
CA LEU A 69 -18.39 -5.53 -2.37
C LEU A 69 -18.11 -4.67 -3.61
N ARG A 70 -18.82 -4.89 -4.72
CA ARG A 70 -18.68 -4.05 -5.92
C ARG A 70 -19.05 -2.60 -5.65
N LEU A 71 -20.17 -2.36 -4.95
CA LEU A 71 -20.59 -1.00 -4.59
C LEU A 71 -19.54 -0.30 -3.71
N VAL A 72 -19.00 -1.00 -2.72
CA VAL A 72 -17.94 -0.48 -1.85
C VAL A 72 -16.67 -0.19 -2.64
N ASN A 73 -16.24 -1.11 -3.51
CA ASN A 73 -15.06 -0.90 -4.35
C ASN A 73 -15.20 0.31 -5.26
N THR A 74 -16.34 0.47 -5.95
CA THR A 74 -16.56 1.65 -6.80
C THR A 74 -16.58 2.94 -5.99
N SER A 75 -17.18 2.94 -4.79
CA SER A 75 -17.13 4.08 -3.89
C SER A 75 -15.69 4.42 -3.46
N LEU A 76 -14.89 3.39 -3.17
CA LEU A 76 -13.49 3.55 -2.79
C LEU A 76 -12.65 4.08 -3.95
N GLU A 77 -12.84 3.57 -5.16
CA GLU A 77 -12.18 4.07 -6.38
C GLU A 77 -12.48 5.55 -6.61
N LEU A 78 -13.74 5.96 -6.52
CA LEU A 78 -14.12 7.38 -6.63
C LEU A 78 -13.50 8.24 -5.54
N ALA A 79 -13.45 7.76 -4.29
CA ALA A 79 -12.83 8.47 -3.19
C ALA A 79 -11.31 8.64 -3.40
N VAL A 80 -10.63 7.60 -3.91
CA VAL A 80 -9.20 7.64 -4.25
C VAL A 80 -8.96 8.65 -5.38
N ASP A 81 -9.75 8.61 -6.45
CA ASP A 81 -9.62 9.55 -7.57
C ASP A 81 -9.81 11.01 -7.13
N HIS A 82 -10.80 11.27 -6.27
CA HIS A 82 -11.03 12.59 -5.68
C HIS A 82 -9.84 13.04 -4.83
N ALA A 83 -9.32 12.18 -3.97
CA ALA A 83 -8.16 12.48 -3.13
C ALA A 83 -6.91 12.78 -3.98
N GLN A 84 -6.64 11.98 -5.01
CA GLN A 84 -5.53 12.18 -5.93
C GLN A 84 -5.68 13.48 -6.73
N SER A 85 -6.88 13.78 -7.22
CA SER A 85 -7.18 15.03 -7.93
C SER A 85 -6.93 16.26 -7.04
N ALA A 86 -7.42 16.23 -5.80
CA ALA A 86 -7.19 17.29 -4.82
C ALA A 86 -5.69 17.47 -4.53
N ASN A 87 -4.94 16.37 -4.39
CA ASN A 87 -3.51 16.42 -4.13
C ASN A 87 -2.70 16.98 -5.32
N ARG A 88 -3.09 16.63 -6.56
CA ARG A 88 -2.53 17.22 -7.79
C ARG A 88 -2.81 18.72 -7.86
N ALA A 89 -4.03 19.14 -7.55
CA ALA A 89 -4.42 20.56 -7.54
C ALA A 89 -3.65 21.35 -6.47
N LYS A 90 -3.53 20.81 -5.25
CA LYS A 90 -2.72 21.38 -4.16
C LYS A 90 -1.26 21.59 -4.60
N SER A 91 -0.67 20.57 -5.22
CA SER A 91 0.73 20.63 -5.67
C SER A 91 0.94 21.64 -6.80
N ALA A 92 0.02 21.69 -7.77
CA ALA A 92 0.08 22.67 -8.84
C ALA A 92 -0.08 24.12 -8.33
N PHE A 93 -0.99 24.33 -7.39
CA PHE A 93 -1.20 25.63 -6.74
C PHE A 93 0.06 26.08 -6.00
N LEU A 94 0.64 25.22 -5.16
CA LEU A 94 1.85 25.56 -4.42
C LEU A 94 3.02 25.86 -5.36
N ALA A 95 3.19 25.07 -6.43
CA ALA A 95 4.23 25.31 -7.43
C ALA A 95 4.10 26.68 -8.13
N SER A 96 2.87 27.08 -8.51
CA SER A 96 2.60 28.40 -9.10
C SER A 96 2.93 29.52 -8.11
N MET A 97 2.40 29.40 -6.88
CA MET A 97 2.62 30.39 -5.83
C MET A 97 4.10 30.57 -5.49
N SER A 98 4.90 29.50 -5.53
CA SER A 98 6.33 29.65 -5.29
C SER A 98 7.02 30.52 -6.32
N HIS A 99 6.72 30.39 -7.61
CA HIS A 99 7.31 31.27 -8.63
C HIS A 99 6.87 32.72 -8.43
N GLU A 100 5.61 32.93 -8.07
CA GLU A 100 5.04 34.25 -7.79
C GLU A 100 5.62 34.90 -6.52
N ILE A 101 6.05 34.10 -5.53
CA ILE A 101 6.71 34.61 -4.32
C ILE A 101 8.22 34.77 -4.52
N ARG A 102 8.87 33.84 -5.23
CA ARG A 102 10.32 33.85 -5.48
C ARG A 102 10.76 35.06 -6.27
N THR A 103 9.96 35.49 -7.26
CA THR A 103 10.28 36.63 -8.12
C THR A 103 10.43 37.95 -7.34
N PRO A 104 9.43 38.41 -6.57
CA PRO A 104 9.58 39.63 -5.77
C PRO A 104 10.62 39.46 -4.65
N LEU A 105 10.75 38.27 -4.06
CA LEU A 105 11.73 38.05 -2.99
C LEU A 105 13.18 38.09 -3.49
N ASN A 106 13.46 37.47 -4.64
CA ASN A 106 14.77 37.58 -5.30
C ASN A 106 15.09 39.02 -5.70
N ALA A 107 14.09 39.80 -6.11
CA ALA A 107 14.29 41.22 -6.41
C ALA A 107 14.68 42.01 -5.15
N VAL A 108 13.99 41.81 -4.02
CA VAL A 108 14.32 42.46 -2.73
C VAL A 108 15.72 42.07 -2.26
N ILE A 109 16.07 40.78 -2.30
CA ILE A 109 17.41 40.29 -1.93
C ILE A 109 18.46 40.88 -2.86
N GLY A 110 18.22 40.88 -4.18
CA GLY A 110 19.13 41.46 -5.16
C GLY A 110 19.37 42.95 -4.92
N MET A 111 18.32 43.72 -4.57
CA MET A 111 18.47 45.14 -4.28
C MET A 111 19.24 45.36 -2.96
N ALA A 112 19.01 44.52 -1.95
CA ALA A 112 19.79 44.56 -0.71
C ALA A 112 21.28 44.27 -0.95
N SER A 113 21.61 43.28 -1.79
CA SER A 113 22.99 43.00 -2.19
C SER A 113 23.61 44.16 -2.98
N LEU A 114 22.89 44.77 -3.93
CA LEU A 114 23.40 45.95 -4.65
C LEU A 114 23.65 47.13 -3.70
N LEU A 115 22.83 47.31 -2.67
CA LEU A 115 23.05 48.34 -1.65
C LEU A 115 24.30 48.05 -0.81
N GLN A 116 24.62 46.79 -0.53
CA GLN A 116 25.83 46.39 0.21
C GLN A 116 27.12 46.78 -0.51
N ASP A 117 27.08 46.90 -1.84
CA ASP A 117 28.19 47.37 -2.68
C ASP A 117 28.34 48.90 -2.71
N THR A 118 27.46 49.64 -2.03
CA THR A 118 27.52 51.10 -1.90
C THR A 118 28.10 51.55 -0.55
N PRO A 119 28.49 52.83 -0.39
CA PRO A 119 28.89 53.36 0.90
C PRO A 119 27.70 53.36 1.88
N LEU A 120 27.73 52.47 2.88
CA LEU A 120 26.73 52.36 3.94
C LEU A 120 27.34 52.69 5.31
N THR A 121 26.55 53.33 6.19
CA THR A 121 26.90 53.42 7.61
C THR A 121 26.85 52.05 8.27
N SER A 122 27.46 51.92 9.46
CA SER A 122 27.48 50.67 10.24
C SER A 122 26.06 50.14 10.48
N GLU A 123 25.12 51.01 10.81
CA GLU A 123 23.73 50.67 11.07
C GLU A 123 23.00 50.23 9.79
N GLN A 124 23.19 50.95 8.68
CA GLN A 124 22.61 50.58 7.38
C GLN A 124 23.11 49.21 6.89
N ARG A 125 24.37 48.87 7.15
CA ARG A 125 24.93 47.56 6.82
C ARG A 125 24.25 46.43 7.58
N VAL A 126 23.92 46.63 8.86
CA VAL A 126 23.17 45.64 9.65
C VAL A 126 21.77 45.43 9.05
N PHE A 127 21.10 46.50 8.60
CA PHE A 127 19.79 46.38 7.96
C PHE A 127 19.85 45.59 6.66
N THR A 128 20.79 45.90 5.75
CA THR A 128 20.90 45.18 4.48
C THR A 128 21.29 43.72 4.67
N ASP A 129 22.16 43.41 5.64
CA ASP A 129 22.53 42.04 5.99
C ASP A 129 21.35 41.25 6.57
N THR A 130 20.53 41.88 7.42
CA THR A 130 19.31 41.28 7.98
C THR A 130 18.28 40.98 6.89
N ILE A 131 18.07 41.91 5.94
CA ILE A 131 17.17 41.71 4.80
C ILE A 131 17.63 40.54 3.94
N THR A 132 18.93 40.48 3.62
CA THR A 132 19.50 39.45 2.76
C THR A 132 19.38 38.07 3.41
N THR A 133 19.80 37.95 4.67
CA THR A 133 19.76 36.70 5.43
C THR A 133 18.32 36.22 5.65
N GLY A 134 17.40 37.14 6.02
CA GLY A 134 15.98 36.82 6.20
C GLY A 134 15.30 36.39 4.91
N GLY A 135 15.62 37.05 3.78
CA GLY A 135 15.11 36.67 2.46
C GLY A 135 15.58 35.29 2.01
N GLN A 136 16.86 34.98 2.22
CA GLN A 136 17.42 33.65 1.92
C GLN A 136 16.78 32.55 2.79
N ALA A 137 16.59 32.82 4.09
CA ALA A 137 15.89 31.89 4.98
C ALA A 137 14.44 31.63 4.53
N LEU A 138 13.70 32.68 4.13
CA LEU A 138 12.34 32.53 3.63
C LEU A 138 12.28 31.74 2.32
N LEU A 139 13.23 31.95 1.40
CA LEU A 139 13.34 31.13 0.19
C LEU A 139 13.58 29.65 0.50
N GLY A 140 14.39 29.36 1.52
CA GLY A 140 14.60 28.00 2.03
C GLY A 140 13.30 27.35 2.48
N VAL A 141 12.56 28.01 3.37
CA VAL A 141 11.27 27.52 3.88
C VAL A 141 10.27 27.27 2.75
N ILE A 142 10.18 28.19 1.79
CA ILE A 142 9.30 28.04 0.62
C ILE A 142 9.71 26.83 -0.23
N SER A 143 11.02 26.63 -0.42
CA SER A 143 11.53 25.46 -1.14
C SER A 143 11.16 24.17 -0.42
N ASP A 144 11.37 24.10 0.89
CA ASP A 144 11.06 22.90 1.68
C ASP A 144 9.56 22.53 1.62
N ILE A 145 8.67 23.53 1.67
CA ILE A 145 7.21 23.32 1.54
C ILE A 145 6.84 22.74 0.17
N LEU A 146 7.46 23.23 -0.91
CA LEU A 146 7.23 22.70 -2.25
C LEU A 146 7.75 21.29 -2.39
N ASP A 147 8.92 21.03 -1.85
CA ASP A 147 9.57 19.73 -1.92
C ASP A 147 8.72 18.69 -1.20
N PHE A 148 8.20 19.04 -0.02
CA PHE A 148 7.21 18.25 0.69
C PHE A 148 5.95 17.99 -0.15
N SER A 149 5.40 19.02 -0.81
CA SER A 149 4.22 18.86 -1.68
C SER A 149 4.48 17.98 -2.91
N ARG A 150 5.70 17.99 -3.46
CA ARG A 150 6.08 17.10 -4.58
C ARG A 150 6.24 15.65 -4.12
N ILE A 151 6.78 15.44 -2.92
CA ILE A 151 6.88 14.10 -2.30
C ILE A 151 5.48 13.54 -2.02
N GLU A 152 4.58 14.32 -1.41
CA GLU A 152 3.19 13.90 -1.13
C GLU A 152 2.42 13.51 -2.40
N SER A 153 2.78 14.05 -3.55
CA SER A 153 2.10 13.77 -4.82
C SER A 153 2.77 12.69 -5.68
N GLU A 154 3.81 12.01 -5.18
CA GLU A 154 4.64 11.06 -5.94
C GLU A 154 5.25 11.67 -7.23
N ARG A 155 5.34 13.01 -7.31
CA ARG A 155 5.85 13.76 -8.48
C ARG A 155 7.28 14.25 -8.30
N LEU A 156 7.98 13.83 -7.25
CA LEU A 156 9.37 14.17 -7.05
C LEU A 156 10.23 13.33 -8.01
N GLU A 157 10.56 13.91 -9.16
CA GLU A 157 11.60 13.38 -10.04
C GLU A 157 12.96 13.85 -9.54
N LEU A 158 13.86 12.91 -9.28
CA LEU A 158 15.25 13.21 -8.99
C LEU A 158 15.99 13.44 -10.31
N GLU A 159 16.76 14.53 -10.37
CA GLU A 159 17.63 14.75 -11.51
C GLU A 159 18.79 13.74 -11.49
N ALA A 160 19.12 13.18 -12.65
CA ALA A 160 20.26 12.26 -12.79
C ALA A 160 21.32 12.93 -13.66
N ALA A 161 22.15 13.77 -13.05
CA ALA A 161 23.23 14.48 -13.72
C ALA A 161 24.59 14.12 -13.09
N PRO A 162 25.67 14.02 -13.88
CA PRO A 162 27.01 13.91 -13.32
C PRO A 162 27.39 15.23 -12.62
N PHE A 163 27.85 15.14 -11.37
CA PHE A 163 28.32 16.30 -10.59
C PHE A 163 29.54 15.97 -9.73
N ASP A 164 30.24 17.00 -9.26
CA ASP A 164 31.40 16.88 -8.35
C ASP A 164 30.91 16.77 -6.90
N LEU A 165 30.96 15.55 -6.36
CA LEU A 165 30.56 15.23 -4.99
C LEU A 165 31.45 15.94 -3.96
N HIS A 166 32.74 16.12 -4.23
CA HIS A 166 33.66 16.74 -3.28
C HIS A 166 33.38 18.23 -3.17
N ALA A 167 33.10 18.89 -4.29
CA ALA A 167 32.68 20.29 -4.30
C ALA A 167 31.34 20.49 -3.58
N CYS A 168 30.37 19.59 -3.81
CA CYS A 168 29.07 19.61 -3.12
C CYS A 168 29.22 19.46 -1.59
N LEU A 169 30.02 18.49 -1.13
CA LEU A 169 30.30 18.27 0.30
C LEU A 169 31.02 19.48 0.92
N ALA A 170 32.06 19.99 0.26
CA ALA A 170 32.81 21.15 0.74
C ALA A 170 31.90 22.38 0.88
N SER A 171 31.06 22.66 -0.12
CA SER A 171 30.11 23.77 -0.09
C SER A 171 29.13 23.68 1.08
N ALA A 172 28.55 22.50 1.34
CA ALA A 172 27.61 22.30 2.45
C ALA A 172 28.31 22.49 3.82
N ILE A 173 29.53 21.98 3.95
CA ILE A 173 30.31 22.07 5.19
C ILE A 173 30.77 23.50 5.46
N ASP A 174 31.21 24.24 4.45
CA ASP A 174 31.63 25.64 4.60
C ASP A 174 30.48 26.52 5.11
N LEU A 175 29.27 26.28 4.60
CA LEU A 175 28.06 27.00 5.02
C LEU A 175 27.78 26.78 6.51
N VAL A 176 27.82 25.52 6.96
CA VAL A 176 27.56 25.16 8.36
C VAL A 176 28.73 25.56 9.25
N ALA A 177 29.97 25.45 8.80
CA ALA A 177 31.15 25.88 9.54
C ALA A 177 31.14 27.39 9.82
N HIS A 178 30.61 28.21 8.90
CA HIS A 178 30.37 29.62 9.17
C HIS A 178 29.38 29.83 10.32
N ALA A 179 28.22 29.18 10.27
CA ALA A 179 27.20 29.27 11.32
C ALA A 179 27.66 28.68 12.68
N ALA A 180 28.39 27.57 12.66
CA ALA A 180 28.93 26.90 13.84
C ALA A 180 29.98 27.77 14.55
N ARG A 181 30.85 28.47 13.80
CA ARG A 181 31.82 29.43 14.37
C ARG A 181 31.13 30.56 15.13
N GLN A 182 30.01 31.08 14.64
CA GLN A 182 29.23 32.09 15.36
C GLN A 182 28.67 31.57 16.69
N LYS A 183 28.48 30.24 16.81
CA LYS A 183 28.05 29.55 18.02
C LYS A 183 29.21 29.01 18.87
N GLY A 184 30.46 29.27 18.50
CA GLY A 184 31.65 28.76 19.20
C GLY A 184 31.89 27.26 19.04
N LEU A 185 31.32 26.63 18.01
CA LEU A 185 31.43 25.20 17.72
C LEU A 185 32.49 24.94 16.63
N ALA A 186 33.19 23.81 16.75
CA ALA A 186 34.17 23.35 15.77
C ALA A 186 33.54 22.27 14.86
N VAL A 187 33.73 22.42 13.55
CA VAL A 187 33.28 21.45 12.55
C VAL A 187 34.51 20.72 11.99
N HIS A 188 34.48 19.39 12.06
CA HIS A 188 35.53 18.53 11.51
C HIS A 188 34.97 17.71 10.35
N TYR A 189 35.67 17.74 9.22
CA TYR A 189 35.34 16.97 8.03
C TYR A 189 36.46 15.99 7.71
N THR A 190 36.13 14.72 7.51
CA THR A 190 37.05 13.69 7.04
C THR A 190 36.37 12.87 5.97
N ARG A 191 37.07 12.60 4.87
CA ARG A 191 36.61 11.83 3.72
C ARG A 191 37.56 10.67 3.47
N ALA A 192 37.02 9.50 3.18
CA ALA A 192 37.82 8.33 2.84
C ALA A 192 38.37 8.41 1.40
N PRO A 193 39.55 7.84 1.09
CA PRO A 193 40.21 8.00 -0.21
C PRO A 193 39.44 7.37 -1.38
N ASP A 194 38.60 6.38 -1.09
CA ASP A 194 37.77 5.62 -2.02
C ASP A 194 36.48 6.35 -2.42
N VAL A 195 36.16 7.49 -1.81
CA VAL A 195 34.98 8.28 -2.17
C VAL A 195 35.20 8.94 -3.55
N PRO A 196 34.40 8.59 -4.57
CA PRO A 196 34.57 9.12 -5.92
C PRO A 196 34.34 10.63 -5.97
N GLN A 197 35.06 11.32 -6.85
CA GLN A 197 34.87 12.75 -7.08
C GLN A 197 33.63 13.04 -7.93
N ALA A 198 33.41 12.26 -8.98
CA ALA A 198 32.25 12.40 -9.86
C ALA A 198 31.23 11.31 -9.56
N VAL A 199 29.97 11.71 -9.36
CA VAL A 199 28.83 10.79 -9.19
C VAL A 199 27.66 11.26 -10.04
N VAL A 200 26.71 10.37 -10.32
CA VAL A 200 25.46 10.72 -11.01
C VAL A 200 24.34 10.81 -10.00
N GLY A 201 23.61 11.92 -10.01
CA GLY A 201 22.46 12.16 -9.16
C GLY A 201 22.04 13.62 -9.13
N ASP A 202 21.26 13.99 -8.12
CA ASP A 202 20.74 15.34 -7.93
C ASP A 202 21.59 16.07 -6.89
N GLU A 203 22.53 16.90 -7.36
CA GLU A 203 23.43 17.68 -6.50
C GLU A 203 22.64 18.57 -5.54
N GLY A 204 21.57 19.21 -6.03
CA GLY A 204 20.76 20.14 -5.26
C GLY A 204 20.09 19.45 -4.08
N ARG A 205 19.49 18.28 -4.34
CA ARG A 205 18.85 17.45 -3.30
C ARG A 205 19.86 16.90 -2.31
N LEU A 206 20.99 16.38 -2.78
CA LEU A 206 22.02 15.87 -1.89
C LEU A 206 22.54 16.98 -0.96
N ARG A 207 22.81 18.18 -1.49
CA ARG A 207 23.22 19.33 -0.70
C ARG A 207 22.18 19.71 0.35
N GLN A 208 20.89 19.70 0.00
CA GLN A 208 19.81 20.00 0.94
C GLN A 208 19.71 18.96 2.07
N VAL A 209 19.85 17.67 1.75
CA VAL A 209 19.94 16.60 2.76
C VAL A 209 21.12 16.83 3.70
N LEU A 210 22.30 17.13 3.15
CA LEU A 210 23.49 17.42 3.94
C LEU A 210 23.29 18.62 4.86
N LEU A 211 22.72 19.73 4.36
CA LEU A 211 22.45 20.92 5.16
C LEU A 211 21.43 20.65 6.27
N ASN A 212 20.40 19.85 6.01
CA ASN A 212 19.41 19.47 7.01
C ASN A 212 20.03 18.59 8.12
N LEU A 213 20.88 17.64 7.74
CA LEU A 213 21.56 16.78 8.72
C LEU A 213 22.58 17.57 9.55
N LEU A 214 23.42 18.37 8.89
CA LEU A 214 24.47 19.15 9.54
C LEU A 214 23.92 20.35 10.33
N GLY A 215 22.81 20.94 9.89
CA GLY A 215 22.15 22.06 10.58
C GLY A 215 21.40 21.64 11.84
N ASN A 216 21.01 20.38 11.95
CA ASN A 216 20.36 19.79 13.13
C ASN A 216 21.35 19.28 14.19
N ALA A 217 22.63 19.10 13.83
CA ALA A 217 23.70 18.66 14.73
C ALA A 217 24.26 19.83 15.56
#